data_AF-A0A523WGP3-F1
#
_entry.id   AF-A0A523WGP3-F1
#
_cell.length_a   1.000
_cell.length_b   1.000
_cell.length_c   1.000
_cell.angle_alpha   90.00
_cell.angle_beta   90.00
_cell.angle_gamma   90.00
#
_symmetry.space_group_name_H-M   'P 1'
#
loop_
_entity.id
_entity.type
_entity.pdbx_description
1 polymer ?
#
loop_
_entity_poly.entity_id
_entity_poly.type
_entity_poly.pdbx_seq_one_letter_code
_entity_poly.pdbx_strand_id
1 'polypeptide(L)'
;MKVCSKCHKQKDKTEFYEQQANQKTSICMECQKQDARIRYRKKNPTFKRRGRQSPNLLNKKYGLLTVIQRVEKNESNKSGWLCRCECGNKRIVVTCELNRGRAKSCGCLTYKERPDRTHTGIKKHDGYISLYRPKHPNATKDGWIAEHTLIMSKKIARPLKKDEQIHHKNGIKDDNRIGNLELWTIRHPSGQRVEDMVKFCISYLKDYEPNILAIN
;
A
#
# COMPACT_ATOMS: atom_id res chain seq x y z
N MET A 1 39.14 7.61 -32.93
CA MET A 1 39.81 6.31 -32.71
C MET A 1 41.21 6.47 -32.12
N LYS A 2 41.57 5.63 -31.14
CA LYS A 2 42.87 5.56 -30.44
C LYS A 2 43.18 4.09 -30.11
N VAL A 3 44.43 3.66 -30.21
CA VAL A 3 44.83 2.27 -29.89
C VAL A 3 45.21 2.16 -28.41
N CYS A 4 44.62 1.18 -27.73
CA CYS A 4 44.96 0.90 -26.34
C CYS A 4 46.35 0.27 -26.24
N SER A 5 47.27 0.84 -25.46
CA SER A 5 48.62 0.30 -25.29
C SER A 5 48.68 -1.06 -24.60
N LYS A 6 47.57 -1.52 -23.99
CA LYS A 6 47.52 -2.77 -23.23
C LYS A 6 46.79 -3.91 -23.94
N CYS A 7 45.64 -3.64 -24.56
CA CYS A 7 44.92 -4.67 -25.32
C CYS A 7 45.18 -4.57 -26.84
N HIS A 8 45.93 -3.57 -27.29
CA HIS A 8 46.28 -3.29 -28.69
C HIS A 8 45.09 -3.15 -29.66
N LYS A 9 43.87 -2.99 -29.13
CA LYS A 9 42.65 -2.78 -29.92
C LYS A 9 42.46 -1.30 -30.24
N GLN A 10 42.00 -1.02 -31.46
CA GLN A 10 41.54 0.31 -31.86
C GLN A 10 40.17 0.58 -31.25
N LYS A 11 40.08 1.63 -30.45
CA LYS A 11 38.90 1.98 -29.66
C LYS A 11 38.51 3.43 -29.88
N ASP A 12 37.27 3.78 -29.56
CA ASP A 12 36.87 5.18 -29.66
C ASP A 12 37.61 6.04 -28.62
N LYS A 13 37.84 7.34 -28.91
CA LYS A 13 38.55 8.24 -27.99
C LYS A 13 37.80 8.39 -26.66
N THR A 14 36.48 8.27 -26.65
CA THR A 14 35.62 8.28 -25.45
C THR A 14 35.82 7.06 -24.54
N GLU A 15 36.44 5.98 -25.02
CA GLU A 15 36.76 4.79 -24.22
C GLU A 15 38.08 4.93 -23.41
N PHE A 16 38.64 6.14 -23.37
CA PHE A 16 39.84 6.52 -22.62
C PHE A 16 39.50 7.66 -21.67
N TYR A 17 40.12 7.67 -20.48
CA TYR A 17 39.97 8.80 -19.56
C TYR A 17 40.63 10.06 -20.13
N GLU A 18 40.00 11.22 -19.94
CA GLU A 18 40.59 12.52 -20.26
C GLU A 18 41.85 12.72 -19.41
N GLN A 19 43.01 12.84 -20.07
CA GLN A 19 44.30 12.89 -19.39
C GLN A 19 44.54 14.31 -18.85
N GLN A 20 44.81 14.44 -17.54
CA GLN A 20 45.53 15.60 -17.02
C GLN A 20 46.90 15.67 -17.72
N ALA A 21 47.39 16.90 -17.99
CA ALA A 21 48.44 17.26 -18.96
C ALA A 21 49.83 16.59 -18.85
N ASN A 22 50.00 15.52 -18.07
CA ASN A 22 51.30 14.91 -17.80
C ASN A 22 51.34 13.37 -17.73
N GLN A 23 50.36 12.64 -18.30
CA GLN A 23 50.38 11.15 -18.31
C GLN A 23 50.42 10.54 -19.72
N LYS A 24 51.59 10.01 -20.11
CA LYS A 24 51.90 9.40 -21.41
C LYS A 24 51.21 8.05 -21.74
N THR A 25 50.24 7.56 -20.96
CA THR A 25 49.73 6.18 -21.13
C THR A 25 48.35 6.10 -21.81
N SER A 26 48.28 5.47 -22.99
CA SER A 26 47.04 5.25 -23.76
C SER A 26 46.30 3.96 -23.37
N ILE A 27 46.00 3.76 -22.09
CA ILE A 27 45.26 2.55 -21.64
C ILE A 27 43.74 2.85 -21.63
N CYS A 28 42.92 1.99 -22.25
CA CYS A 28 41.47 2.15 -22.25
C CYS A 28 40.85 1.89 -20.87
N MET A 29 39.67 2.47 -20.60
CA MET A 29 39.01 2.38 -19.30
C MET A 29 38.77 0.93 -18.83
N GLU A 30 38.42 0.05 -19.78
CA GLU A 30 38.19 -1.37 -19.52
C GLU A 30 39.45 -2.08 -19.03
N CYS A 31 40.57 -1.86 -19.72
CA CYS A 31 41.88 -2.40 -19.34
C CYS A 31 42.34 -1.89 -17.97
N GLN A 32 42.12 -0.61 -17.66
CA GLN A 32 42.43 -0.04 -16.35
C GLN A 32 41.55 -0.63 -15.24
N LYS A 33 40.24 -0.80 -15.48
CA LYS A 33 39.31 -1.46 -14.54
C LYS A 33 39.71 -2.91 -14.28
N GLN A 34 40.18 -3.61 -15.30
CA GLN A 34 40.65 -4.98 -15.18
C GLN A 34 41.95 -5.06 -14.36
N ASP A 35 42.88 -4.12 -14.54
CA ASP A 35 44.06 -4.01 -13.67
C ASP A 35 43.71 -3.67 -12.23
N ALA A 36 42.73 -2.80 -12.00
CA ALA A 36 42.28 -2.51 -10.65
C ALA A 36 41.71 -3.77 -9.96
N ARG A 37 40.92 -4.57 -10.69
CA ARG A 37 40.40 -5.86 -10.18
C ARG A 37 41.51 -6.88 -9.92
N ILE A 38 42.49 -6.98 -10.81
CA ILE A 38 43.64 -7.89 -10.67
C ILE A 38 44.51 -7.45 -9.48
N ARG A 39 44.82 -6.16 -9.36
CA ARG A 39 45.56 -5.58 -8.21
C ARG A 39 44.84 -5.85 -6.89
N TYR A 40 43.53 -5.65 -6.84
CA TYR A 40 42.72 -5.93 -5.65
C TYR A 40 42.76 -7.41 -5.27
N ARG A 41 42.62 -8.33 -6.24
CA ARG A 41 42.69 -9.79 -6.01
C ARG A 41 44.08 -10.25 -5.60
N LYS A 42 45.16 -9.72 -6.20
CA LYS A 42 46.55 -9.99 -5.81
C LYS A 42 46.83 -9.51 -4.37
N LYS A 43 46.30 -8.35 -3.98
CA LYS A 43 46.42 -7.81 -2.61
C LYS A 43 45.57 -8.57 -1.58
N ASN A 44 44.52 -9.28 -2.02
CA ASN A 44 43.60 -10.03 -1.14
C ASN A 44 43.40 -11.47 -1.65
N PRO A 45 44.45 -12.31 -1.68
CA PRO A 45 44.42 -13.63 -2.30
C PRO A 45 43.50 -14.62 -1.56
N THR A 46 43.22 -14.37 -0.28
CA THR A 46 42.36 -15.19 0.58
C THR A 46 40.90 -14.73 0.62
N PHE A 47 40.52 -13.70 -0.16
CA PHE A 47 39.16 -13.16 -0.18
C PHE A 47 38.17 -14.15 -0.84
N LYS A 48 37.70 -15.14 -0.07
CA LYS A 48 36.53 -15.95 -0.41
C LYS A 48 35.27 -15.12 -0.13
N ARG A 49 34.40 -14.93 -1.13
CA ARG A 49 33.03 -14.44 -0.90
C ARG A 49 32.34 -15.45 0.00
N ARG A 50 32.25 -15.17 1.31
CA ARG A 50 31.46 -15.99 2.21
C ARG A 50 30.01 -15.90 1.75
N GLY A 51 29.42 -17.04 1.35
CA GLY A 51 27.98 -17.13 1.20
C GLY A 51 27.34 -16.72 2.53
N ARG A 52 26.60 -15.62 2.54
CA ARG A 52 25.94 -15.13 3.75
C ARG A 52 24.81 -16.10 4.09
N GLN A 53 25.11 -17.13 4.89
CA GLN A 53 24.06 -17.93 5.51
C GLN A 53 23.24 -16.97 6.37
N SER A 54 21.97 -16.80 6.01
CA SER A 54 21.08 -15.93 6.75
C SER A 54 20.75 -16.64 8.07
N PRO A 55 20.96 -15.99 9.24
CA PRO A 55 20.68 -16.61 10.52
C PRO A 55 19.21 -17.02 10.62
N ASN A 56 18.95 -18.16 11.26
CA ASN A 56 17.58 -18.59 11.54
C ASN A 56 16.96 -17.66 12.59
N LEU A 57 15.83 -17.03 12.23
CA LEU A 57 15.13 -16.07 13.08
C LEU A 57 13.81 -16.63 13.67
N LEU A 58 13.53 -17.92 13.50
CA LEU A 58 12.31 -18.55 14.01
C LEU A 58 12.10 -18.25 15.50
N ASN A 59 10.86 -17.94 15.90
CA ASN A 59 10.44 -17.61 17.25
C ASN A 59 11.10 -16.38 17.90
N LYS A 60 11.97 -15.65 17.18
CA LYS A 60 12.55 -14.41 17.72
C LYS A 60 11.52 -13.29 17.72
N LYS A 61 11.56 -12.48 18.78
CA LYS A 61 10.75 -11.28 18.92
C LYS A 61 11.51 -10.03 18.46
N TYR A 62 10.81 -9.17 17.72
CA TYR A 62 11.26 -7.88 17.22
C TYR A 62 10.18 -6.83 17.50
N GLY A 63 10.27 -6.15 18.63
CA GLY A 63 9.18 -5.33 19.14
C GLY A 63 7.93 -6.18 19.37
N LEU A 64 6.81 -5.81 18.73
CA LEU A 64 5.54 -6.53 18.78
C LEU A 64 5.46 -7.70 17.79
N LEU A 65 6.50 -7.96 16.98
CA LEU A 65 6.51 -9.03 15.98
C LEU A 65 7.20 -10.27 16.53
N THR A 66 6.56 -11.43 16.35
CA THR A 66 7.16 -12.75 16.58
C THR A 66 7.30 -13.49 15.26
N VAL A 67 8.49 -13.93 14.93
CA VAL A 67 8.76 -14.68 13.68
C VAL A 67 8.15 -16.08 13.75
N ILE A 68 7.32 -16.44 12.78
CA ILE A 68 6.63 -17.74 12.71
C ILE A 68 7.34 -18.70 11.74
N GLN A 69 7.61 -18.25 10.51
CA GLN A 69 8.16 -19.11 9.47
C GLN A 69 8.95 -18.32 8.43
N ARG A 70 9.83 -19.02 7.72
CA ARG A 70 10.54 -18.47 6.56
C ARG A 70 9.63 -18.52 5.34
N VAL A 71 9.64 -17.46 4.55
CA VAL A 71 8.91 -17.36 3.29
C VAL A 71 9.93 -17.33 2.16
N GLU A 72 9.75 -18.25 1.22
CA GLU A 72 10.56 -18.32 0.01
C GLU A 72 10.26 -17.16 -0.94
N LYS A 73 11.03 -17.05 -2.01
CA LYS A 73 10.90 -15.95 -2.96
C LYS A 73 9.53 -16.02 -3.65
N ASN A 74 8.78 -14.93 -3.60
CA ASN A 74 7.65 -14.71 -4.50
C ASN A 74 8.13 -14.24 -5.89
N GLU A 75 7.21 -14.03 -6.83
CA GLU A 75 7.49 -13.51 -8.19
C GLU A 75 8.28 -12.18 -8.17
N SER A 76 8.16 -11.40 -7.09
CA SER A 76 8.92 -10.16 -6.88
C SER A 76 10.32 -10.35 -6.26
N ASN A 77 10.83 -11.60 -6.20
CA ASN A 77 12.15 -11.98 -5.69
C ASN A 77 12.40 -11.59 -4.21
N LYS A 78 11.34 -11.40 -3.42
CA LYS A 78 11.44 -11.08 -1.99
C LYS A 78 11.32 -12.35 -1.17
N SER A 79 12.42 -12.76 -0.54
CA SER A 79 12.42 -13.77 0.52
C SER A 79 12.44 -13.10 1.89
N GLY A 80 11.80 -13.70 2.89
CA GLY A 80 11.65 -13.05 4.19
C GLY A 80 11.11 -13.98 5.27
N TRP A 81 10.60 -13.37 6.32
CA TRP A 81 10.05 -14.04 7.49
C TRP A 81 8.61 -13.60 7.70
N LEU A 82 7.68 -14.55 7.77
CA LEU A 82 6.32 -14.28 8.19
C LEU A 82 6.31 -14.08 9.71
N CYS A 83 5.90 -12.90 10.14
CA CYS A 83 5.84 -12.52 11.54
C CYS A 83 4.38 -12.32 11.97
N ARG A 84 4.01 -12.83 13.15
CA ARG A 84 2.75 -12.51 13.82
C ARG A 84 2.98 -11.34 14.77
N CYS A 85 2.16 -10.32 14.65
CA CYS A 85 2.17 -9.21 15.59
C CYS A 85 1.26 -9.50 16.78
N GLU A 86 1.55 -8.89 17.93
CA GLU A 86 0.65 -8.88 19.10
C GLU A 86 -0.72 -8.25 18.77
N CYS A 87 -0.81 -7.43 17.70
CA CYS A 87 -2.05 -6.89 17.14
C CYS A 87 -2.97 -7.97 16.50
N GLY A 88 -2.51 -9.22 16.37
CA GLY A 88 -3.19 -10.31 15.67
C GLY A 88 -2.87 -10.42 14.17
N ASN A 89 -2.47 -9.31 13.52
CA ASN A 89 -2.11 -9.33 12.10
C ASN A 89 -0.75 -9.98 11.83
N LYS A 90 -0.57 -10.48 10.60
CA LYS A 90 0.68 -11.07 10.11
C LYS A 90 1.30 -10.19 9.03
N ARG A 91 2.63 -10.16 8.97
CA ARG A 91 3.39 -9.39 7.97
C ARG A 91 4.66 -10.13 7.56
N ILE A 92 5.00 -10.11 6.28
CA ILE A 92 6.28 -10.62 5.78
C ILE A 92 7.33 -9.51 5.92
N VAL A 93 8.45 -9.82 6.55
CA VAL A 93 9.53 -8.88 6.84
C VAL A 93 10.87 -9.49 6.45
N VAL A 94 11.73 -8.70 5.80
CA VAL A 94 13.07 -9.15 5.41
C VAL A 94 14.04 -9.10 6.59
N THR A 95 15.04 -10.00 6.61
CA THR A 95 16.04 -10.12 7.70
C THR A 95 16.72 -8.78 8.03
N CYS A 96 17.01 -7.95 7.02
CA CYS A 96 17.67 -6.67 7.24
C CYS A 96 16.78 -5.65 7.98
N GLU A 97 15.46 -5.72 7.84
CA GLU A 97 14.52 -4.83 8.54
C GLU A 97 14.33 -5.24 10.00
N LEU A 98 14.30 -6.55 10.28
CA LEU A 98 14.25 -7.09 11.64
C LEU A 98 15.52 -6.73 12.41
N ASN A 99 16.70 -7.03 11.85
CA ASN A 99 17.98 -6.78 12.53
C ASN A 99 18.30 -5.29 12.71
N ARG A 100 17.87 -4.43 11.79
CA ARG A 100 18.03 -2.97 11.90
C ARG A 100 16.95 -2.30 12.76
N GLY A 101 16.00 -3.08 13.30
CA GLY A 101 14.91 -2.55 14.10
C GLY A 101 13.93 -1.64 13.34
N ARG A 102 13.89 -1.74 12.00
CA ARG A 102 12.95 -0.95 11.16
C ARG A 102 11.55 -1.53 11.18
N ALA A 103 11.43 -2.84 11.41
CA ALA A 103 10.16 -3.52 11.55
C ALA A 103 9.96 -3.96 13.01
N LYS A 104 9.16 -3.19 13.75
CA LYS A 104 8.81 -3.46 15.16
C LYS A 104 7.34 -3.88 15.34
N SER A 105 6.51 -3.77 14.31
CA SER A 105 5.07 -4.12 14.36
C SER A 105 4.50 -4.42 12.98
N CYS A 106 3.24 -4.89 12.95
CA CYS A 106 2.44 -5.03 11.75
C CYS A 106 2.19 -3.68 11.01
N GLY A 107 2.56 -2.55 11.62
CA GLY A 107 2.14 -1.20 11.25
C GLY A 107 1.25 -0.54 12.32
N CYS A 108 0.81 -1.31 13.31
CA CYS A 108 -0.05 -0.82 14.40
C CYS A 108 0.63 0.19 15.33
N LEU A 109 1.96 0.15 15.50
CA LEU A 109 2.67 1.17 16.30
C LEU A 109 2.58 2.55 15.64
N THR A 110 2.74 2.61 14.31
CA THR A 110 2.58 3.85 13.54
C THR A 110 1.14 4.36 13.57
N TYR A 111 0.16 3.49 13.83
CA TYR A 111 -1.23 3.88 14.07
C TYR A 111 -1.44 4.51 15.46
N LYS A 112 -0.63 4.12 16.46
CA LYS A 112 -0.68 4.65 17.83
C LYS A 112 0.13 5.94 18.02
N GLU A 113 1.20 6.15 17.26
CA GLU A 113 2.14 7.28 17.41
C GLU A 113 1.92 8.44 16.43
N ARG A 114 0.98 8.32 15.48
CA ARG A 114 0.49 9.51 14.77
C ARG A 114 -0.18 10.38 15.82
N PRO A 115 0.18 11.68 15.96
CA PRO A 115 -0.57 12.56 16.83
C PRO A 115 -2.02 12.48 16.38
N ASP A 116 -2.80 11.92 17.27
CA ASP A 116 -4.22 11.82 17.16
C ASP A 116 -4.77 13.23 16.99
N ARG A 117 -5.30 13.55 15.81
CA ARG A 117 -5.91 14.87 15.61
C ARG A 117 -7.23 15.00 16.36
N THR A 118 -7.75 13.93 17.00
CA THR A 118 -8.94 13.94 17.85
C THR A 118 -9.01 12.70 18.76
N HIS A 119 -8.62 12.84 20.03
CA HIS A 119 -8.83 11.87 21.13
C HIS A 119 -10.26 11.31 21.28
N THR A 120 -11.20 11.79 20.49
CA THR A 120 -12.62 11.43 20.49
C THR A 120 -13.02 10.44 19.37
N GLY A 121 -12.12 10.13 18.42
CA GLY A 121 -12.46 9.32 17.25
C GLY A 121 -13.37 10.04 16.24
N ILE A 122 -13.28 11.37 16.18
CA ILE A 122 -14.09 12.25 15.32
C ILE A 122 -13.17 13.06 14.40
N LYS A 123 -13.19 12.85 13.08
CA LYS A 123 -12.39 13.63 12.13
C LYS A 123 -13.27 14.60 11.35
N LYS A 124 -12.90 15.88 11.26
CA LYS A 124 -13.49 16.84 10.31
C LYS A 124 -12.62 16.98 9.05
N HIS A 125 -13.22 16.90 7.87
CA HIS A 125 -12.53 17.11 6.59
C HIS A 125 -13.52 17.54 5.50
N ASP A 126 -13.20 18.59 4.73
CA ASP A 126 -14.04 19.11 3.64
C ASP A 126 -15.51 19.37 4.05
N GLY A 127 -15.71 19.90 5.26
CA GLY A 127 -17.04 20.16 5.83
C GLY A 127 -17.78 18.92 6.35
N TYR A 128 -17.25 17.71 6.17
CA TYR A 128 -17.87 16.49 6.71
C TYR A 128 -17.29 16.09 8.06
N ILE A 129 -18.16 15.55 8.92
CA ILE A 129 -17.79 14.89 10.17
C ILE A 129 -17.70 13.38 9.93
N SER A 130 -16.59 12.76 10.31
CA SER A 130 -16.35 11.32 10.24
C SER A 130 -16.06 10.73 11.60
N LEU A 131 -16.54 9.52 11.85
CA LEU A 131 -16.41 8.78 13.10
C LEU A 131 -15.57 7.51 12.87
N TYR A 132 -14.76 7.13 13.85
CA TYR A 132 -13.98 5.90 13.78
C TYR A 132 -14.84 4.69 14.19
N ARG A 133 -15.22 3.84 13.23
CA ARG A 133 -16.00 2.61 13.42
C ARG A 133 -15.44 1.50 12.52
N PRO A 134 -14.29 0.88 12.88
CA PRO A 134 -13.55 -0.02 12.00
C PRO A 134 -14.27 -1.32 11.62
N LYS A 135 -15.33 -1.69 12.36
CA LYS A 135 -16.13 -2.90 12.10
C LYS A 135 -17.42 -2.62 11.31
N HIS A 136 -17.74 -1.37 10.99
CA HIS A 136 -18.99 -1.04 10.30
C HIS A 136 -18.90 -1.36 8.80
N PRO A 137 -19.94 -1.92 8.15
CA PRO A 137 -19.89 -2.28 6.72
C PRO A 137 -19.65 -1.08 5.79
N ASN A 138 -20.22 0.09 6.11
CA ASN A 138 -19.96 1.33 5.37
C ASN A 138 -18.69 2.07 5.81
N ALA A 139 -17.83 1.49 6.64
CA ALA A 139 -16.54 2.10 6.98
C ALA A 139 -15.53 1.93 5.84
N THR A 140 -14.70 2.94 5.67
CA THR A 140 -13.50 2.90 4.84
C THR A 140 -12.54 1.80 5.31
N LYS A 141 -11.58 1.40 4.45
CA LYS A 141 -10.50 0.46 4.79
C LYS A 141 -9.72 0.84 6.06
N ASP A 142 -9.66 2.14 6.34
CA ASP A 142 -8.95 2.71 7.48
C ASP A 142 -9.83 2.80 8.74
N GLY A 143 -11.10 2.38 8.64
CA GLY A 143 -12.06 2.26 9.72
C GLY A 143 -12.91 3.50 10.01
N TRP A 144 -12.89 4.49 9.12
CA TRP A 144 -13.67 5.73 9.25
C TRP A 144 -14.99 5.63 8.49
N ILE A 145 -16.05 6.20 9.04
CA ILE A 145 -17.36 6.34 8.41
C ILE A 145 -17.86 7.78 8.57
N ALA A 146 -18.59 8.33 7.60
CA ALA A 146 -19.19 9.66 7.76
C ALA A 146 -20.34 9.62 8.79
N GLU A 147 -20.47 10.67 9.59
CA GLU A 147 -21.49 10.75 10.64
C GLU A 147 -22.91 10.71 10.07
N HIS A 148 -23.18 11.46 8.99
CA HIS A 148 -24.48 11.40 8.30
C HIS A 148 -24.83 9.98 7.85
N THR A 149 -23.84 9.21 7.35
CA THR A 149 -24.02 7.78 7.00
C THR A 149 -24.43 6.96 8.21
N LEU A 150 -23.74 7.13 9.33
CA LEU A 150 -24.06 6.39 10.54
C LEU A 150 -25.45 6.73 11.08
N ILE A 151 -25.85 8.00 11.04
CA ILE A 151 -27.17 8.46 11.47
C ILE A 151 -28.27 7.88 10.60
N MET A 152 -28.10 7.91 9.27
CA MET A 152 -29.09 7.35 8.34
C MET A 152 -29.16 5.82 8.45
N SER A 153 -28.02 5.12 8.53
CA SER A 153 -28.00 3.65 8.70
C SER A 153 -28.75 3.21 9.95
N LYS A 154 -28.63 3.97 11.05
CA LYS A 154 -29.43 3.73 12.27
C LYS A 154 -30.91 3.98 12.04
N LYS A 155 -31.28 5.05 11.33
CA LYS A 155 -32.68 5.39 11.01
C LYS A 155 -33.37 4.31 10.17
N ILE A 156 -32.68 3.75 9.19
CA ILE A 156 -33.21 2.68 8.31
C ILE A 156 -32.93 1.27 8.85
N ALA A 157 -32.32 1.16 10.03
CA ALA A 157 -31.94 -0.10 10.69
C ALA A 157 -31.09 -1.06 9.83
N ARG A 158 -30.35 -0.54 8.84
CA ARG A 158 -29.42 -1.32 8.00
C ARG A 158 -28.28 -0.45 7.46
N PRO A 159 -27.16 -1.05 7.03
CA PRO A 159 -26.14 -0.35 6.27
C PRO A 159 -26.71 0.25 4.96
N LEU A 160 -26.07 1.30 4.46
CA LEU A 160 -26.37 1.83 3.13
C LEU A 160 -25.89 0.86 2.05
N LYS A 161 -26.67 0.71 0.98
CA LYS A 161 -26.29 0.00 -0.24
C LYS A 161 -25.23 0.81 -1.01
N LYS A 162 -24.52 0.15 -1.94
CA LYS A 162 -23.44 0.77 -2.73
C LYS A 162 -23.92 1.94 -3.60
N ASP A 163 -25.18 1.90 -3.99
CA ASP A 163 -25.88 2.85 -4.84
C ASP A 163 -26.75 3.83 -4.06
N GLU A 164 -26.63 3.86 -2.74
CA GLU A 164 -27.30 4.82 -1.87
C GLU A 164 -26.32 5.93 -1.43
N GLN A 165 -26.80 7.16 -1.43
CA GLN A 165 -26.08 8.34 -0.95
C GLN A 165 -26.95 9.15 0.00
N ILE A 166 -26.32 10.00 0.80
CA ILE A 166 -27.04 10.89 1.71
C ILE A 166 -26.84 12.31 1.25
N HIS A 167 -27.96 12.99 1.09
CA HIS A 167 -28.02 14.38 0.69
C HIS A 167 -28.40 15.25 1.90
N HIS A 168 -27.77 16.42 2.01
CA HIS A 168 -28.10 17.44 3.02
C HIS A 168 -29.04 18.47 2.39
N LYS A 169 -30.27 18.60 2.91
CA LYS A 169 -31.30 19.49 2.33
C LYS A 169 -30.84 20.94 2.26
N ASN A 170 -30.14 21.41 3.28
CA ASN A 170 -29.63 22.78 3.36
C ASN A 170 -28.23 22.99 2.74
N GLY A 171 -27.62 21.94 2.17
CA GLY A 171 -26.25 21.98 1.63
C GLY A 171 -25.13 22.13 2.68
N ILE A 172 -25.46 22.18 3.98
CA ILE A 172 -24.50 22.30 5.08
C ILE A 172 -24.01 20.90 5.48
N LYS A 173 -22.77 20.58 5.11
CA LYS A 173 -22.19 19.22 5.19
C LYS A 173 -22.01 18.67 6.62
N ASP A 174 -21.99 19.52 7.65
CA ASP A 174 -21.88 19.13 9.05
C ASP A 174 -23.19 19.21 9.83
N ASP A 175 -24.29 19.65 9.20
CA ASP A 175 -25.63 19.60 9.79
C ASP A 175 -26.25 18.21 9.60
N ASN A 176 -25.86 17.28 10.48
CA ASN A 176 -26.26 15.88 10.40
C ASN A 176 -27.57 15.57 11.18
N ARG A 177 -28.40 16.58 11.48
CA ARG A 177 -29.73 16.35 12.07
C ARG A 177 -30.55 15.49 11.11
N ILE A 178 -31.23 14.45 11.62
CA ILE A 178 -31.93 13.50 10.75
C ILE A 178 -32.98 14.16 9.84
N GLY A 179 -33.64 15.24 10.30
CA GLY A 179 -34.60 16.00 9.47
C GLY A 179 -33.97 16.73 8.27
N ASN A 180 -32.66 16.97 8.32
CA ASN A 180 -31.87 17.62 7.26
C ASN A 180 -31.21 16.61 6.29
N LEU A 181 -31.30 15.31 6.57
CA LEU A 181 -30.71 14.26 5.75
C LEU A 181 -31.76 13.55 4.89
N GLU A 182 -31.39 13.22 3.65
CA GLU A 182 -32.23 12.45 2.73
C GLU A 182 -31.44 11.27 2.18
N LEU A 183 -32.08 10.11 2.09
CA LEU A 183 -31.52 8.94 1.42
C LEU A 183 -31.85 9.03 -0.07
N TRP A 184 -30.82 9.08 -0.91
CA TRP A 184 -30.95 9.15 -2.36
C TRP A 184 -30.40 7.86 -2.98
N THR A 185 -31.03 7.40 -4.06
CA THR A 185 -30.45 6.37 -4.93
C THR A 185 -29.74 7.03 -6.11
N ILE A 186 -28.63 6.44 -6.55
CA ILE A 186 -28.01 6.77 -7.84
C ILE A 186 -28.19 5.65 -8.87
N ARG A 187 -28.89 4.56 -8.51
CA ARG A 187 -29.16 3.44 -9.41
C ARG A 187 -30.30 3.79 -10.36
N HIS A 188 -29.96 4.11 -11.59
CA HIS A 188 -30.90 4.14 -12.71
C HIS A 188 -30.18 3.70 -14.00
N PRO A 189 -30.81 2.86 -14.82
CA PRO A 189 -30.25 2.48 -16.11
C PRO A 189 -30.46 3.59 -17.15
N SER A 190 -29.51 3.77 -18.07
CA SER A 190 -29.60 4.75 -19.16
C SER A 190 -29.92 4.06 -20.49
N GLY A 191 -30.84 4.61 -21.28
CA GLY A 191 -31.11 4.18 -22.67
C GLY A 191 -31.39 2.68 -22.81
N GLN A 192 -32.56 2.23 -22.36
CA GLN A 192 -32.93 0.81 -22.31
C GLN A 192 -34.21 0.50 -23.10
N ARG A 193 -34.41 -0.77 -23.42
CA ARG A 193 -35.70 -1.27 -23.94
C ARG A 193 -36.78 -1.15 -22.87
N VAL A 194 -38.02 -0.95 -23.29
CA VAL A 194 -39.18 -0.83 -22.39
C VAL A 194 -39.31 -2.07 -21.48
N GLU A 195 -39.14 -3.27 -22.02
CA GLU A 195 -39.21 -4.52 -21.24
C GLU A 195 -38.18 -4.59 -20.11
N ASP A 196 -36.96 -4.13 -20.37
CA ASP A 196 -35.88 -4.14 -19.38
C ASP A 196 -36.10 -3.06 -18.32
N MET A 197 -36.67 -1.91 -18.70
CA MET A 197 -37.12 -0.88 -17.76
C MET A 197 -38.23 -1.38 -16.85
N VAL A 198 -39.22 -2.11 -17.38
CA VAL A 198 -40.28 -2.71 -16.55
C VAL A 198 -39.69 -3.71 -15.55
N LYS A 199 -38.79 -4.59 -15.98
CA LYS A 199 -38.09 -5.52 -15.08
C LYS A 199 -37.28 -4.78 -14.02
N PHE A 200 -36.60 -3.69 -14.40
CA PHE A 200 -35.88 -2.83 -13.47
C PHE A 200 -36.83 -2.18 -12.45
N CYS A 201 -37.94 -1.60 -12.87
CA CYS A 201 -38.91 -0.99 -11.97
C CYS A 201 -39.48 -2.02 -10.98
N ILE A 202 -39.81 -3.23 -11.44
CA ILE A 202 -40.27 -4.30 -10.56
C ILE A 202 -39.18 -4.68 -9.54
N SER A 203 -37.92 -4.83 -9.95
CA SER A 203 -36.83 -5.15 -9.02
C SER A 203 -36.57 -4.02 -8.03
N TYR A 204 -36.70 -2.77 -8.48
CA TYR A 204 -36.58 -1.59 -7.65
C TYR A 204 -37.68 -1.52 -6.59
N LEU A 205 -38.94 -1.79 -6.97
CA LEU A 205 -40.05 -1.87 -6.03
C LEU A 205 -39.86 -2.99 -5.01
N LYS A 206 -39.40 -4.17 -5.43
CA LYS A 206 -39.06 -5.26 -4.48
C LYS A 206 -38.04 -4.82 -3.44
N ASP A 207 -37.10 -3.98 -3.81
CA ASP A 207 -36.00 -3.53 -2.96
C ASP A 207 -36.40 -2.46 -1.93
N TYR A 208 -37.39 -1.62 -2.25
CA TYR A 208 -37.71 -0.41 -1.47
C TYR A 208 -39.16 -0.34 -0.98
N GLU A 209 -40.12 -0.88 -1.73
CA GLU A 209 -41.55 -0.89 -1.40
C GLU A 209 -42.20 -2.22 -1.81
N PRO A 210 -41.77 -3.36 -1.21
CA PRO A 210 -42.26 -4.68 -1.62
C PRO A 210 -43.77 -4.84 -1.39
N ASN A 211 -44.35 -4.09 -0.45
CA ASN A 211 -45.78 -4.14 -0.13
C ASN A 211 -46.65 -3.67 -1.31
N ILE A 212 -46.16 -2.74 -2.14
CA ILE A 212 -46.90 -2.27 -3.33
C ILE A 212 -47.13 -3.43 -4.32
N LEU A 213 -46.20 -4.38 -4.39
CA LEU A 213 -46.31 -5.53 -5.30
C LEU A 213 -47.27 -6.61 -4.78
N ALA A 214 -47.65 -6.57 -3.50
CA ALA A 214 -48.52 -7.56 -2.87
C ALA A 214 -50.01 -7.19 -2.94
N ILE A 215 -50.36 -6.01 -3.48
CA ILE A 215 -51.73 -5.48 -3.52
C ILE A 215 -52.51 -5.92 -4.79
N ASN A 216 -51.91 -6.73 -5.67
CA ASN A 216 -52.54 -7.23 -6.90
C ASN A 216 -52.77 -8.74 -6.88
#